data_AF-A0A963E6A2-F1
#
_entry.id   AF-A0A963E6A2-F1
#
_cell.length_a   1.000
_cell.length_b   1.000
_cell.length_c   1.000
_cell.angle_alpha   90.00
_cell.angle_beta   90.00
_cell.angle_gamma   90.00
#
_symmetry.space_group_name_H-M   'P 1'
#
loop_
_entity.id
_entity.type
_entity.pdbx_description
1 polymer ?
#
loop_
_entity_poly.entity_id
_entity_poly.type
_entity_poly.pdbx_seq_one_letter_code
_entity_poly.pdbx_strand_id
1 'polypeptide(L)' 'MGHEPHLGLLSGLLLTAVPCPLIAFRKGGVALLEFPGRVAPGEAVLQWVLTAGQLRGLKQD' A
#
# COMPACT_ATOMS: atom_id res chain seq x y z
N MET A 1 8.56 5.46 0.37
CA MET A 1 9.68 4.93 1.18
C MET A 1 9.33 5.12 2.64
N GLY A 2 9.40 4.07 3.45
CA GLY A 2 9.02 4.08 4.86
C GLY A 2 9.35 2.75 5.54
N HIS A 3 8.92 2.57 6.78
CA HIS A 3 9.21 1.39 7.59
C HIS A 3 7.93 0.82 8.23
N GLU A 4 7.94 -0.47 8.51
CA GLU A 4 6.96 -1.07 9.42
C GLU A 4 7.21 -0.62 10.87
N PRO A 5 6.15 -0.48 11.70
CA PRO A 5 4.74 -0.76 11.40
C PRO A 5 4.00 0.39 10.68
N HIS A 6 4.65 1.54 10.48
CA HIS A 6 3.98 2.75 10.01
C HIS A 6 3.38 2.64 8.62
N LEU A 7 4.04 1.92 7.70
CA LEU A 7 3.47 1.69 6.36
C LEU A 7 2.20 0.83 6.42
N GLY A 8 2.22 -0.26 7.21
CA GLY A 8 1.03 -1.07 7.44
C GLY A 8 -0.11 -0.24 8.04
N LEU A 9 0.16 0.49 9.12
CA LEU A 9 -0.82 1.35 9.80
C LEU A 9 -1.37 2.46 8.89
N LEU A 10 -0.52 3.11 8.09
CA LEU A 10 -0.93 4.13 7.14
C LEU A 10 -1.82 3.53 6.06
N SER A 11 -1.44 2.40 5.47
CA SER A 11 -2.27 1.74 4.46
C SER A 11 -3.64 1.33 5.03
N GLY A 12 -3.68 0.82 6.26
CA GLY A 12 -4.94 0.53 6.96
C GLY A 12 -5.80 1.78 7.16
N LEU A 13 -5.20 2.89 7.61
CA LEU A 13 -5.90 4.16 7.79
C LEU A 13 -6.51 4.66 6.47
N LEU A 14 -5.74 4.61 5.38
CA LEU A 14 -6.18 5.11 4.09
C LEU A 14 -7.26 4.21 3.46
N LEU A 15 -7.23 2.90 3.71
CA LEU A 15 -8.17 1.93 3.14
C LEU A 15 -9.43 1.68 3.98
N THR A 16 -9.37 1.91 5.29
CA THR A 16 -10.45 1.49 6.22
C THR A 16 -10.87 2.57 7.22
N ALA A 17 -10.27 3.76 7.14
CA ALA A 17 -10.40 4.85 8.11
C ALA A 17 -9.92 4.52 9.54
N VAL A 18 -9.30 3.34 9.75
CA VAL A 18 -8.76 2.89 11.03
C VAL A 18 -7.27 2.56 10.87
N PRO A 19 -6.37 3.09 11.73
CA PRO A 19 -4.96 2.73 11.67
C PRO A 19 -4.75 1.29 12.17
N CYS A 20 -4.75 0.34 11.25
CA CYS A 20 -4.53 -1.08 11.50
C CYS A 20 -3.43 -1.64 10.57
N PRO A 21 -2.71 -2.70 10.97
CA PRO A 21 -1.64 -3.28 10.15
C PRO A 21 -2.22 -4.15 9.01
N LEU A 22 -2.95 -3.51 8.09
CA LEU A 22 -3.74 -4.20 7.07
C LEU A 22 -2.86 -4.86 5.99
N ILE A 23 -1.78 -4.18 5.59
CA ILE A 23 -0.80 -4.69 4.62
C ILE A 23 0.56 -4.79 5.31
N ALA A 24 1.18 -5.97 5.26
CA ALA A 24 2.54 -6.17 5.75
C ALA A 24 3.56 -5.97 4.62
N PHE A 25 4.20 -4.81 4.55
CA PHE A 25 5.18 -4.50 3.52
C PHE A 25 6.51 -5.21 3.80
N ARG A 26 6.87 -6.16 2.93
CA ARG A 26 8.24 -6.70 2.89
C ARG A 26 9.21 -5.65 2.34
N LYS A 27 10.50 -5.77 2.64
CA LYS A 27 11.55 -4.87 2.12
C LYS A 27 11.47 -4.80 0.59
N GLY A 28 11.36 -3.58 0.05
CA GLY A 28 11.21 -3.33 -1.38
C GLY A 28 9.83 -3.66 -1.96
N GLY A 29 8.84 -3.97 -1.12
CA GLY A 29 7.44 -4.05 -1.53
C GLY A 29 6.83 -2.65 -1.75
N VAL A 30 5.85 -2.57 -2.64
CA VAL A 30 5.18 -1.33 -3.04
C VAL A 30 3.68 -1.60 -3.20
N ALA A 31 2.86 -0.62 -2.87
CA ALA A 31 1.43 -0.62 -3.19
C ALA A 31 1.07 0.65 -3.95
N LEU A 32 0.08 0.53 -4.84
CA LEU A 32 -0.59 1.66 -5.46
C LEU A 32 -1.97 1.83 -4.83
N LEU A 33 -2.18 2.99 -4.24
CA LEU A 33 -3.46 3.44 -3.71
C LEU A 33 -3.96 4.60 -4.58
N GLU A 34 -5.19 4.49 -5.05
CA GLU A 34 -5.86 5.56 -5.78
C GLU A 34 -6.84 6.29 -4.86
N PHE A 35 -6.97 7.60 -5.03
CA PHE A 35 -8.03 8.40 -4.42
C PHE A 35 -8.90 8.96 -5.54
N PRO A 36 -10.08 8.38 -5.81
CA PRO A 36 -10.99 8.86 -6.85
C PRO A 36 -11.49 10.29 -6.61
N GLY A 37 -11.38 10.77 -5.37
CA GLY A 37 -11.77 12.11 -4.95
C GLY A 37 -10.75 12.75 -3.99
N ARG A 38 -11.25 13.42 -2.96
CA ARG A 38 -10.38 14.05 -1.95
C ARG A 38 -9.65 12.98 -1.15
N VAL A 39 -8.37 13.23 -0.87
CA VAL A 39 -7.59 12.40 0.06
C VAL A 39 -8.17 12.52 1.48
N ALA A 40 -8.71 11.42 1.99
CA ALA A 40 -9.23 11.28 3.35
C ALA A 40 -9.09 9.82 3.83
N PRO A 41 -9.10 9.56 5.16
CA PRO A 41 -9.07 8.21 5.70
C PRO A 41 -10.24 7.35 5.18
N GLY A 42 -9.96 6.12 4.76
CA GLY A 42 -10.96 5.19 4.23
C GLY A 42 -11.38 5.42 2.78
N GLU A 43 -10.91 6.48 2.13
CA GLU A 43 -11.29 6.84 0.76
C GLU A 43 -10.31 6.33 -0.30
N ALA A 44 -9.25 5.62 0.11
CA ALA A 44 -8.32 5.01 -0.83
C ALA A 44 -8.88 3.71 -1.41
N VAL A 45 -8.59 3.46 -2.68
CA VAL A 45 -8.79 2.17 -3.36
C VAL A 45 -7.44 1.52 -3.58
N LEU A 46 -7.27 0.28 -3.09
CA LEU A 46 -6.06 -0.50 -3.36
C LEU A 46 -6.11 -1.03 -4.79
N GLN A 47 -5.22 -0.54 -5.64
CA GLN A 47 -5.09 -1.02 -7.02
C GLN A 47 -4.23 -2.29 -7.08
N TRP A 48 -3.07 -2.27 -6.44
CA TRP A 48 -2.22 -3.45 -6.31
C TRP A 48 -1.23 -3.30 -5.16
N VAL A 49 -0.74 -4.43 -4.67
CA VAL A 49 0.39 -4.53 -3.75
C VAL A 49 1.30 -5.64 -4.23
N LEU A 50 2.58 -5.34 -4.36
CA LEU A 50 3.57 -6.26 -4.91
C LEU A 50 4.83 -6.25 -4.06
N THR A 51 5.42 -7.43 -3.88
CA THR A 51 6.74 -7.60 -3.30
C THR A 51 7.83 -7.26 -4.32
N ALA A 52 9.06 -7.01 -3.84
CA ALA A 52 10.22 -6.84 -4.71
C ALA A 52 10.43 -8.03 -5.67
N GLY A 53 10.08 -9.25 -5.25
CA GLY A 53 10.16 -10.46 -6.09
C GLY A 53 9.19 -10.43 -7.27
N GLN A 54 7.92 -10.08 -7.00
CA GLN A 54 6.90 -9.95 -8.04
C GLN A 54 7.22 -8.82 -9.01
N LEU A 55 7.70 -7.67 -8.51
CA LEU A 55 8.10 -6.53 -9.35
C LEU A 55 9.22 -6.90 -10.34
N ARG A 56 10.22 -7.70 -9.92
CA ARG A 56 11.27 -8.19 -10.82
C ARG A 56 10.74 -9.08 -11.95
N GLY A 57 9.62 -9.77 -11.71
CA GLY A 57 8.94 -10.59 -12.72
C GLY A 57 8.09 -9.79 -13.72
N LEU A 58 7.79 -8.52 -13.44
CA LEU A 58 7.05 -7.63 -14.34
C LEU A 58 7.92 -6.98 -15.42
N LYS A 59 9.19 -7.39 -15.55
CA LYS A 59 10.11 -6.83 -16.53
C LYS A 59 9.46 -6.93 -17.92
N GLN A 60 9.20 -5.77 -18.52
CA GLN A 60 8.85 -5.69 -19.94
C GLN A 60 10.12 -6.03 -20.72
N ASP A 61 10.01 -6.93 -21.70
CA ASP A 61 11.06 -7.16 -22.70
C ASP A 61 11.26 -5.91 -23.57
#